data_AF-A0A1C7NVY6-F1
#
_entry.id   AF-A0A1C7NVY6-F1
#
_cell.length_a   1.000
_cell.length_b   1.000
_cell.length_c   1.000
_cell.angle_alpha   90.00
_cell.angle_beta   90.00
_cell.angle_gamma   90.00
#
_symmetry.space_group_name_H-M   'P 1'
#
loop_
_entity.id
_entity.type
_entity.pdbx_description
1 polymer ?
#
loop_
_entity_poly.entity_id
_entity_poly.type
_entity_poly.pdbx_seq_one_letter_code
_entity_poly.pdbx_strand_id
1 'polypeptide(L)'
;MKILGYLDPAGKSPFADWFTSIEARAASKVTIALARVSAGNLSNVKGGGHGLLEYRIEYGPGYRIYFGRDGEELVILLAGGTKKRQQNDIETAHERWRDYKRRKGS
;
A
#
# COMPACT_ATOMS: atom_id res chain seq x y z
N MET A 1 1.87 3.73 -14.59
CA MET A 1 2.02 4.50 -13.33
C MET A 1 3.21 3.97 -12.56
N LYS A 2 3.98 4.85 -11.92
CA LYS A 2 5.12 4.43 -11.09
C LYS A 2 4.62 4.03 -9.71
N ILE A 3 5.08 2.89 -9.17
CA ILE A 3 4.78 2.48 -7.80
C ILE A 3 6.02 2.70 -6.94
N LEU A 4 5.85 3.37 -5.81
CA LEU A 4 6.89 3.65 -4.82
C LEU A 4 6.51 3.05 -3.48
N GLY A 5 7.50 2.66 -2.67
CA GLY A 5 7.28 2.34 -1.26
C GLY A 5 7.43 3.59 -0.40
N TYR A 6 6.53 3.79 0.56
CA TYR A 6 6.76 4.78 1.62
C TYR A 6 8.01 4.41 2.42
N LEU A 7 8.80 5.43 2.75
CA LEU A 7 9.91 5.36 3.68
C LEU A 7 9.55 6.18 4.91
N ASP A 8 9.73 5.59 6.09
CA ASP A 8 9.52 6.29 7.35
C ASP A 8 10.60 7.37 7.59
N PRO A 9 10.51 8.18 8.67
CA PRO A 9 11.52 9.18 8.98
C PRO A 9 12.94 8.63 9.16
N ALA A 10 13.08 7.34 9.51
CA ALA A 10 14.36 6.65 9.64
C ALA A 10 14.85 6.03 8.32
N GLY A 11 14.11 6.17 7.21
CA GLY A 11 14.45 5.61 5.90
C GLY A 11 14.11 4.14 5.73
N LYS A 12 13.35 3.53 6.66
CA LYS A 12 12.90 2.14 6.54
C LYS A 12 11.63 2.06 5.72
N SER A 13 11.45 0.95 5.00
CA SER A 13 10.23 0.68 4.25
C SER A 13 9.35 -0.33 5.00
N PRO A 14 8.24 0.10 5.62
CA PRO A 14 7.31 -0.83 6.26
C PRO A 14 6.75 -1.88 5.29
N PHE A 15 6.65 -1.53 4.01
CA PHE A 15 6.25 -2.47 2.96
C PHE A 15 7.32 -3.55 2.76
N ALA A 16 8.60 -3.19 2.65
CA ALA A 16 9.67 -4.16 2.46
C ALA A 16 9.78 -5.12 3.65
N ASP A 17 9.75 -4.57 4.87
CA ASP A 17 9.78 -5.36 6.09
C ASP A 17 8.62 -6.38 6.14
N TRP A 18 7.41 -5.92 5.84
CA TRP A 18 6.26 -6.82 5.74
C TRP A 18 6.40 -7.84 4.60
N PHE A 19 6.82 -7.42 3.41
CA PHE A 19 6.91 -8.27 2.23
C PHE A 19 7.94 -9.39 2.41
N THR A 20 9.02 -9.15 3.16
CA THR A 20 10.00 -10.20 3.52
C THR A 20 9.50 -11.16 4.60
N SER A 21 8.48 -10.77 5.38
CA SER A 21 7.90 -11.60 6.45
C SER A 21 6.84 -12.60 5.98
N ILE A 22 6.30 -12.45 4.77
CA ILE A 22 5.24 -13.31 4.24
C ILE A 22 5.78 -14.48 3.43
N GLU A 23 5.01 -15.57 3.34
CA GLU A 23 5.39 -16.73 2.54
C GLU A 23 5.56 -16.41 1.05
N ALA A 24 6.43 -17.16 0.35
CA ALA A 24 6.79 -16.91 -1.04
C ALA A 24 5.58 -16.86 -2.00
N ARG A 25 4.52 -17.65 -1.72
CA ARG A 25 3.30 -17.66 -2.52
C ARG A 25 2.47 -16.40 -2.34
N ALA A 26 2.38 -15.87 -1.11
CA ALA A 26 1.77 -14.58 -0.84
C ALA A 26 2.55 -13.44 -1.51
N ALA A 27 3.89 -13.46 -1.38
CA ALA A 27 4.77 -12.48 -2.01
C ALA A 27 4.59 -12.44 -3.54
N SER A 28 4.54 -13.61 -4.19
CA SER A 28 4.29 -13.73 -5.63
C SER A 28 2.94 -13.11 -6.05
N LYS A 29 1.88 -13.34 -5.27
CA LYS A 29 0.55 -12.75 -5.54
C LYS A 29 0.56 -11.23 -5.39
N VAL A 30 1.26 -10.71 -4.38
CA VAL A 30 1.45 -9.27 -4.19
C VAL A 30 2.20 -8.66 -5.37
N THR A 31 3.28 -9.27 -5.83
CA THR A 31 4.04 -8.80 -7.00
C THR A 31 3.16 -8.72 -8.26
N ILE A 32 2.37 -9.75 -8.53
CA ILE A 32 1.42 -9.77 -9.66
C ILE A 32 0.37 -8.66 -9.52
N ALA A 33 -0.15 -8.45 -8.32
CA ALA A 33 -1.11 -7.38 -8.04
C ALA A 33 -0.51 -5.99 -8.31
N LEU A 34 0.69 -5.72 -7.81
CA LEU A 34 1.40 -4.46 -8.05
C LEU A 34 1.71 -4.24 -9.53
N ALA A 35 2.12 -5.29 -10.26
CA ALA A 35 2.34 -5.21 -11.71
C ALA A 35 1.06 -4.79 -12.46
N ARG A 36 -0.08 -5.41 -12.13
CA ARG A 36 -1.39 -5.05 -12.71
C ARG A 36 -1.78 -3.60 -12.41
N VAL A 37 -1.59 -3.16 -11.16
CA VAL A 37 -1.86 -1.77 -10.76
C VAL A 37 -0.97 -0.79 -11.52
N SER A 38 0.33 -1.10 -11.68
CA SER A 38 1.26 -0.25 -12.43
C SER A 38 0.87 -0.12 -13.91
N ALA A 39 0.27 -1.16 -14.48
CA ALA A 39 -0.31 -1.19 -15.82
C ALA A 39 -1.68 -0.50 -15.93
N GLY A 40 -2.18 0.13 -14.84
CA GLY A 40 -3.43 0.87 -14.84
C GLY A 40 -4.68 0.02 -14.54
N ASN A 41 -4.52 -1.26 -14.19
CA ASN A 41 -5.65 -2.09 -13.80
C ASN A 41 -6.03 -1.83 -12.33
N LEU A 42 -7.07 -1.01 -12.14
CA LEU A 42 -7.59 -0.58 -10.84
C LEU A 42 -8.90 -1.27 -10.46
N SER A 43 -9.31 -2.35 -11.13
CA SER A 43 -10.61 -3.01 -10.90
C SER A 43 -10.80 -3.53 -9.45
N ASN A 44 -9.70 -3.83 -8.76
CA ASN A 44 -9.69 -4.28 -7.37
C ASN A 44 -9.35 -3.17 -6.36
N VAL A 45 -9.24 -1.93 -6.84
CA VAL A 45 -8.96 -0.75 -6.01
C VAL A 45 -10.27 -0.12 -5.56
N LYS A 46 -10.42 0.06 -4.26
CA LYS A 46 -11.51 0.85 -3.68
C LYS A 46 -10.98 2.20 -3.20
N GLY A 47 -11.78 3.25 -3.39
CA GLY A 47 -11.48 4.56 -2.81
C GLY A 47 -11.57 4.49 -1.28
N GLY A 48 -10.46 4.81 -0.61
CA GLY A 48 -10.38 4.87 0.85
C GLY A 48 -10.69 6.25 1.44
N GLY A 49 -11.09 7.22 0.61
CA GLY A 49 -11.27 8.62 1.00
C GLY A 49 -9.95 9.40 1.12
N HIS A 50 -10.01 10.72 0.98
CA HIS A 50 -8.88 11.65 1.13
C HIS A 50 -7.59 11.28 0.37
N GLY A 51 -7.72 10.69 -0.83
CA GLY A 51 -6.58 10.32 -1.69
C GLY A 51 -5.95 8.95 -1.38
N LEU A 52 -6.50 8.19 -0.42
CA LEU A 52 -6.14 6.79 -0.19
C LEU A 52 -6.90 5.85 -1.14
N LEU A 53 -6.21 4.79 -1.52
CA LEU A 53 -6.70 3.70 -2.34
C LEU A 53 -6.42 2.37 -1.63
N GLU A 54 -7.39 1.47 -1.56
CA GLU A 54 -7.24 0.13 -0.96
C GLU A 54 -7.29 -0.93 -2.06
N TYR A 55 -6.24 -1.72 -2.20
CA TYR A 55 -6.23 -2.92 -3.05
C TYR A 55 -6.41 -4.17 -2.20
N ARG A 56 -7.34 -5.03 -2.60
CA ARG A 56 -7.66 -6.28 -1.89
C ARG A 56 -7.08 -7.48 -2.63
N ILE A 57 -6.32 -8.31 -1.92
CA ILE A 57 -5.80 -9.58 -2.41
C ILE A 57 -6.52 -10.70 -1.67
N GLU A 58 -7.34 -11.43 -2.41
CA GLU A 58 -8.06 -12.61 -1.91
C GLU A 58 -7.11 -13.82 -1.88
N TYR A 59 -6.18 -13.81 -0.92
CA TYR A 59 -5.24 -14.90 -0.69
C TYR A 59 -4.90 -14.99 0.80
N GLY A 60 -4.87 -16.22 1.32
CA GLY A 60 -4.59 -16.49 2.74
C GLY A 60 -5.56 -15.73 3.67
N PRO A 61 -5.07 -14.89 4.60
CA PRO A 61 -5.91 -14.14 5.53
C PRO A 61 -6.70 -12.99 4.89
N GLY A 62 -6.52 -12.74 3.58
CA GLY A 62 -7.10 -11.61 2.87
C GLY A 62 -6.30 -10.34 3.08
N TYR A 63 -5.18 -10.23 2.35
CA TYR A 63 -4.27 -9.09 2.46
C TYR A 63 -4.84 -7.82 1.82
N ARG A 64 -4.47 -6.68 2.39
CA ARG A 64 -4.78 -5.36 1.85
C ARG A 64 -3.53 -4.52 1.73
N ILE A 65 -3.48 -3.78 0.63
CA ILE A 65 -2.41 -2.82 0.35
C ILE A 65 -3.06 -1.45 0.21
N TYR A 66 -2.57 -0.50 0.98
CA TYR A 66 -3.04 0.88 1.00
C TYR A 66 -2.06 1.74 0.22
N PHE A 67 -2.58 2.50 -0.74
CA PHE A 67 -1.81 3.41 -1.58
C PHE A 67 -2.26 4.85 -1.37
N GLY A 68 -1.31 5.78 -1.41
CA GLY A 68 -1.57 7.19 -1.64
C GLY A 68 -1.33 7.52 -3.11
N ARG A 69 -2.24 8.23 -3.76
CA ARG A 69 -2.06 8.67 -5.15
C ARG A 69 -1.48 10.08 -5.18
N ASP A 70 -0.32 10.23 -5.83
CA ASP A 70 0.36 11.50 -6.04
C ASP A 70 0.56 11.75 -7.53
N GLY A 71 -0.40 12.40 -8.19
CA GLY A 71 -0.41 12.55 -9.65
C GLY A 71 -0.42 11.18 -10.36
N GLU A 72 0.68 10.86 -11.05
CA GLU A 72 0.89 9.60 -11.77
C GLU A 72 1.64 8.53 -10.96
N GLU A 73 2.02 8.84 -9.72
CA GLU A 73 2.69 7.94 -8.79
C GLU A 73 1.69 7.33 -7.79
N LEU A 74 1.91 6.06 -7.46
CA LEU A 74 1.22 5.37 -6.37
C LEU A 74 2.23 5.02 -5.28
N VAL A 75 2.02 5.52 -4.08
CA VAL A 75 2.90 5.28 -2.93
C VAL A 75 2.27 4.21 -2.05
N ILE A 76 2.93 3.07 -1.86
CA ILE A 76 2.50 2.02 -0.92
C ILE A 76 2.77 2.53 0.49
N LEU A 77 1.69 2.82 1.23
CA LEU A 77 1.76 3.38 2.58
C LEU A 77 1.75 2.28 3.63
N LEU A 78 0.96 1.24 3.41
CA LEU A 78 0.83 0.11 4.32
C LEU A 78 0.46 -1.13 3.53
N ALA A 79 0.96 -2.27 3.96
CA ALA A 79 0.56 -3.57 3.46
C ALA A 79 0.48 -4.58 4.62
N GLY A 80 -0.22 -5.69 4.40
CA GLY A 80 -0.41 -6.72 5.43
C GLY A 80 -1.62 -6.51 6.34
N GLY A 81 -2.46 -5.53 6.01
CA GLY A 81 -3.73 -5.34 6.69
C GLY A 81 -4.65 -6.53 6.47
N THR A 82 -5.40 -6.89 7.52
CA THR A 82 -6.42 -7.94 7.46
C THR A 82 -7.79 -7.34 7.73
N LYS A 83 -8.87 -8.08 7.44
CA LYS A 83 -10.23 -7.59 7.68
C LYS A 83 -10.46 -7.06 9.10
N LYS A 84 -9.86 -7.71 10.10
CA LYS A 84 -10.02 -7.36 11.52
C LYS A 84 -9.30 -6.08 11.94
N ARG A 85 -8.26 -5.66 11.20
CA ARG A 85 -7.43 -4.48 11.53
C ARG A 85 -7.69 -3.29 10.61
N GLN A 86 -8.71 -3.37 9.75
CA GLN A 86 -8.99 -2.39 8.71
C GLN A 86 -8.98 -0.94 9.19
N GLN A 87 -9.64 -0.66 10.33
CA GLN A 87 -9.76 0.70 10.82
C GLN A 87 -8.40 1.29 11.22
N ASN A 88 -7.62 0.52 11.98
CA ASN A 88 -6.27 0.91 12.39
C ASN A 88 -5.32 1.02 11.19
N ASP A 89 -5.47 0.11 10.22
CA ASP A 89 -4.68 0.12 8.99
C ASP A 89 -4.96 1.38 8.15
N ILE A 90 -6.23 1.79 8.05
CA ILE A 90 -6.64 3.04 7.37
C ILE A 90 -6.06 4.25 8.08
N GLU A 91 -6.15 4.31 9.41
CA GLU A 91 -5.60 5.41 10.21
C GLU A 91 -4.08 5.53 10.02
N THR A 92 -3.37 4.41 10.15
CA THR A 92 -1.92 4.33 9.91
C THR A 92 -1.56 4.76 8.49
N ALA A 93 -2.34 4.35 7.49
CA ALA A 93 -2.13 4.76 6.11
C ALA A 93 -2.34 6.28 5.93
N HIS A 94 -3.33 6.88 6.58
CA HIS A 94 -3.51 8.34 6.58
C HIS A 94 -2.34 9.08 7.23
N GLU A 95 -1.82 8.59 8.35
CA GLU A 95 -0.65 9.19 9.02
C GLU A 95 0.58 9.17 8.11
N ARG A 96 0.90 8.02 7.53
CA ARG A 96 2.02 7.88 6.60
C ARG A 96 1.83 8.70 5.34
N TRP A 97 0.59 8.85 4.87
CA TRP A 97 0.29 9.71 3.73
C TRP A 97 0.55 11.17 4.03
N ARG A 98 0.13 11.65 5.21
CA ARG A 98 0.40 13.01 5.67
C ARG A 98 1.90 13.25 5.83
N ASP A 99 2.65 12.29 6.38
CA ASP A 99 4.11 12.38 6.49
C ASP A 99 4.77 12.49 5.11
N TYR A 100 4.43 11.58 4.19
CA TYR A 100 4.94 11.60 2.81
C TYR A 100 4.71 12.96 2.13
N LYS A 101 3.47 13.49 2.19
CA LYS A 101 3.13 14.77 1.56
C LYS A 101 3.88 15.94 2.20
N ARG A 102 4.10 15.91 3.53
CA ARG A 102 4.89 16.92 4.23
C ARG A 102 6.35 16.90 3.76
N ARG A 103 6.96 15.72 3.64
CA ARG A 103 8.37 15.57 3.28
C ARG A 103 8.66 15.83 1.80
N LYS A 104 7.71 15.52 0.90
CA LYS A 104 7.84 15.82 -0.54
C LYS A 104 7.66 17.32 -0.84
N GLY A 105 6.94 18.05 0.00
CA GLY A 105 6.70 19.49 -0.14
C GLY A 105 7.72 20.41 0.54
N SER A 106 8.76 19.84 1.17
CA SER A 106 9.89 20.58 1.76
C SER A 106 11.09 20.63 0.83
#